data_AF-A0A432MMI6-F1
#
_entry.id   AF-A0A432MMI6-F1
#
_cell.length_a   1.000
_cell.length_b   1.000
_cell.length_c   1.000
_cell.angle_alpha   90.00
_cell.angle_beta   90.00
_cell.angle_gamma   90.00
#
_symmetry.space_group_name_H-M   'P 1'
#
loop_
_entity.id
_entity.type
_entity.pdbx_description
1 polymer ?
#
loop_
_entity_poly.entity_id
_entity_poly.type
_entity_poly.pdbx_seq_one_letter_code
_entity_poly.pdbx_strand_id
1 'polypeptide(L)'
;MRRHVPLIAALGLWLVAPIGIGVPAGLAQDEGPTPIPDFALDQTLPTVEVPRGGPRVNETVIDATPLPRDKAPQIDYRDQQANFTIGERITGQQSGATGIILADDDQGFEGTLTLGQVTGEFKEGELLSGSNSGAATADSGLREGVWVLDFAFKPLRTWTIDIPGKGRRTILYLYYRVINRTGKPRMFVPQFFLETDEGKRYPDVVLPQAVEVVRAREHSKPPLLGAPILGAVQITGMIPPSEKEGVDEAVHGVAVWILDRDIARSDSLSIYVRGLSDGLQIADGGPDGSGDEATVKYKTLRIDFATPGDEFDVREREFRLKAPPYEWVYD
;
A
#
# COMPACT_ATOMS: atom_id res chain seq x y z
N MET A 1 50.08 79.37 -49.98
CA MET A 1 50.59 80.69 -49.52
C MET A 1 49.64 81.21 -48.43
N ARG A 2 50.19 81.60 -47.28
CA ARG A 2 49.56 82.32 -46.15
C ARG A 2 48.45 81.64 -45.33
N ARG A 3 48.85 81.25 -44.11
CA ARG A 3 48.04 81.17 -42.89
C ARG A 3 47.42 82.53 -42.56
N HIS A 4 46.20 82.54 -42.01
CA HIS A 4 45.84 83.38 -40.86
C HIS A 4 44.58 82.84 -40.15
N VAL A 5 44.82 82.37 -38.92
CA VAL A 5 43.96 82.34 -37.72
C VAL A 5 43.87 83.81 -37.23
N PRO A 6 42.87 84.35 -36.45
CA PRO A 6 42.10 83.71 -35.37
C PRO A 6 40.63 84.19 -35.18
N LEU A 7 39.88 83.59 -34.23
CA LEU A 7 39.31 84.34 -33.10
C LEU A 7 38.72 83.42 -32.01
N ILE A 8 39.03 83.75 -30.77
CA ILE A 8 38.52 83.20 -29.50
C ILE A 8 37.60 84.26 -28.87
N ALA A 9 36.44 83.84 -28.34
CA ALA A 9 35.74 84.31 -27.12
C ALA A 9 34.33 83.66 -27.11
N ALA A 10 33.92 82.75 -26.22
CA ALA A 10 33.81 82.73 -24.75
C ALA A 10 32.46 83.28 -24.20
N LEU A 11 31.80 82.43 -23.40
CA LEU A 11 30.59 82.56 -22.55
C LEU A 11 29.24 82.63 -23.29
N GLY A 12 28.24 81.75 -23.07
CA GLY A 12 27.66 81.20 -21.83
C GLY A 12 26.29 81.88 -21.62
N LEU A 13 25.15 81.29 -21.27
CA LEU A 13 24.69 79.96 -20.85
C LEU A 13 23.14 80.06 -20.89
N TRP A 14 22.40 79.06 -21.38
CA TRP A 14 21.01 78.82 -20.94
C TRP A 14 20.79 77.31 -20.80
N LEU A 15 20.39 76.92 -19.59
CA LEU A 15 20.02 75.56 -19.19
C LEU A 15 18.76 75.08 -19.93
N VAL A 16 18.79 73.86 -20.46
CA VAL A 16 17.62 72.98 -20.55
C VAL A 16 18.07 71.55 -20.19
N ALA A 17 17.39 70.94 -19.22
CA ALA A 17 17.69 69.64 -18.66
C ALA A 17 17.55 68.48 -19.67
N PRO A 18 18.39 67.43 -19.59
CA PRO A 18 18.22 66.25 -20.43
C PRO A 18 17.13 65.33 -19.86
N ILE A 19 16.15 65.00 -20.71
CA ILE A 19 15.12 63.99 -20.47
C ILE A 19 15.81 62.63 -20.37
N GLY A 20 15.76 62.02 -19.18
CA GLY A 20 16.21 60.67 -18.94
C GLY A 20 15.31 59.66 -19.63
N ILE A 21 15.89 58.81 -20.48
CA ILE A 21 15.22 57.64 -21.06
C ILE A 21 15.14 56.58 -19.95
N GLY A 22 13.93 56.34 -19.46
CA GLY A 22 13.64 55.31 -18.47
C GLY A 22 13.85 53.91 -19.05
N VAL A 23 14.62 53.09 -18.34
CA VAL A 23 14.72 51.64 -18.55
C VAL A 23 13.44 51.01 -17.98
N PRO A 24 12.69 50.19 -18.73
CA PRO A 24 11.52 49.51 -18.17
C PRO A 24 11.96 48.43 -17.17
N ALA A 25 11.36 48.48 -15.99
CA ALA A 25 11.51 47.50 -14.94
C ALA A 25 10.75 46.20 -15.28
N GLY A 26 11.33 45.06 -14.89
CA GLY A 26 10.60 43.81 -14.64
C GLY A 26 10.63 42.79 -15.77
N LEU A 27 11.76 42.11 -15.96
CA LEU A 27 11.72 40.72 -16.40
C LEU A 27 11.40 39.89 -15.16
N ALA A 28 10.19 39.34 -15.10
CA ALA A 28 9.84 38.33 -14.12
C ALA A 28 10.86 37.19 -14.24
N GLN A 29 11.56 36.90 -13.14
CA GLN A 29 12.31 35.66 -13.03
C GLN A 29 11.29 34.54 -13.15
N ASP A 30 11.40 33.78 -14.24
CA ASP A 30 10.67 32.54 -14.42
C ASP A 30 11.14 31.60 -13.29
N GLU A 31 10.40 31.56 -12.19
CA GLU A 31 10.62 30.59 -11.14
C GLU A 31 10.44 29.23 -11.81
N GLY A 32 11.57 28.54 -12.06
CA GLY A 32 11.56 27.19 -12.62
C GLY A 32 10.57 26.30 -11.86
N PRO A 33 10.06 25.24 -12.50
CA PRO A 33 9.02 24.40 -11.90
C PRO A 33 9.42 24.05 -10.48
N THR A 34 8.49 24.31 -9.54
CA THR A 34 8.69 24.03 -8.12
C THR A 34 9.34 22.65 -7.96
N PRO A 35 10.43 22.53 -7.17
CA PRO A 35 11.07 21.25 -6.93
C PRO A 35 10.01 20.21 -6.58
N ILE A 36 10.08 19.04 -7.22
CA ILE A 36 9.24 17.92 -6.84
C ILE A 36 9.56 17.66 -5.36
N PRO A 37 8.60 17.75 -4.44
CA PRO A 37 8.86 17.53 -3.03
C PRO A 37 9.47 16.14 -2.84
N ASP A 38 10.51 16.06 -2.02
CA ASP A 38 11.13 14.79 -1.67
C ASP A 38 10.07 13.85 -1.10
N PHE A 39 9.96 12.65 -1.67
CA PHE A 39 9.03 11.62 -1.20
C PHE A 39 9.56 11.07 0.14
N ALA A 40 8.98 11.55 1.23
CA ALA A 40 9.27 11.10 2.59
C ALA A 40 8.51 9.79 2.88
N LEU A 41 9.23 8.65 2.86
CA LEU A 41 8.71 7.32 3.23
C LEU A 41 8.26 7.24 4.70
N ASP A 42 8.60 8.22 5.54
CA ASP A 42 8.25 8.30 6.96
C ASP A 42 6.96 9.10 7.26
N GLN A 43 6.22 9.53 6.23
CA GLN A 43 4.99 10.28 6.41
C GLN A 43 3.92 9.43 7.11
N THR A 44 3.41 9.93 8.24
CA THR A 44 2.22 9.37 8.88
C THR A 44 0.97 9.73 8.07
N LEU A 45 0.18 8.73 7.70
CA LEU A 45 -1.02 8.91 6.89
C LEU A 45 -2.15 9.58 7.71
N PRO A 46 -2.95 10.46 7.08
CA PRO A 46 -4.09 11.07 7.76
C PRO A 46 -5.15 10.03 8.10
N THR A 47 -5.55 10.00 9.36
CA THR A 47 -6.61 9.11 9.86
C THR A 47 -7.89 9.89 10.15
N VAL A 48 -9.00 9.17 10.13
CA VAL A 48 -10.30 9.67 10.56
C VAL A 48 -10.86 8.71 11.58
N GLU A 49 -11.34 9.25 12.70
CA GLU A 49 -11.99 8.45 13.73
C GLU A 49 -13.28 7.81 13.19
N VAL A 50 -13.38 6.49 13.36
CA VAL A 50 -14.57 5.71 13.05
C VAL A 50 -14.97 4.89 14.26
N PRO A 51 -16.26 4.82 14.66
CA PRO A 51 -16.66 3.95 15.76
C PRO A 51 -16.29 2.50 15.48
N ARG A 52 -15.76 1.84 16.51
CA ARG A 52 -15.37 0.43 16.47
C ARG A 52 -16.62 -0.45 16.58
N GLY A 53 -16.82 -1.31 15.58
CA GLY A 53 -17.89 -2.31 15.57
C GLY A 53 -18.92 -2.11 14.47
N GLY A 54 -19.20 -3.20 13.76
CA GLY A 54 -20.23 -3.30 12.73
C GLY A 54 -19.84 -2.74 11.35
N PRO A 55 -20.23 -3.40 10.25
CA PRO A 55 -20.12 -2.80 8.92
C PRO A 55 -20.94 -1.51 8.87
N ARG A 56 -20.37 -0.44 8.33
CA ARG A 56 -21.17 0.75 8.00
C ARG A 56 -22.07 0.44 6.81
N VAL A 57 -23.13 1.22 6.63
CA VAL A 57 -24.08 1.05 5.52
C VAL A 57 -23.31 0.97 4.19
N ASN A 58 -23.54 -0.11 3.43
CA ASN A 58 -22.90 -0.41 2.14
C ASN A 58 -21.39 -0.65 2.19
N GLU A 59 -20.85 -0.99 3.35
CA GLU A 59 -19.45 -1.39 3.52
C GLU A 59 -19.38 -2.89 3.84
N THR A 60 -18.48 -3.59 3.14
CA THR A 60 -18.07 -4.95 3.46
C THR A 60 -16.79 -4.88 4.29
N VAL A 61 -16.84 -5.45 5.48
CA VAL A 61 -15.67 -5.57 6.37
C VAL A 61 -15.07 -6.95 6.15
N ILE A 62 -13.78 -7.00 5.86
CA ILE A 62 -13.04 -8.24 5.79
C ILE A 62 -12.53 -8.54 7.19
N ASP A 63 -12.84 -9.74 7.67
CA ASP A 63 -12.18 -10.24 8.86
C ASP A 63 -10.72 -10.56 8.50
N ALA A 64 -9.88 -9.55 8.66
CA ALA A 64 -8.44 -9.66 8.47
C ALA A 64 -7.74 -10.01 9.79
N THR A 65 -8.49 -10.48 10.81
CA THR A 65 -7.90 -10.89 12.09
C THR A 65 -6.89 -12.00 11.80
N PRO A 66 -5.59 -11.76 12.02
CA PRO A 66 -4.62 -12.83 11.90
C PRO A 66 -4.99 -13.89 12.92
N LEU A 67 -4.98 -15.15 12.47
CA LEU A 67 -5.26 -16.26 13.37
C LEU A 67 -4.23 -16.23 14.51
N PRO A 68 -4.54 -16.75 15.70
CA PRO A 68 -3.60 -16.74 16.82
C PRO A 68 -2.22 -17.30 16.46
N ARG A 69 -2.16 -18.30 15.57
CA ARG A 69 -0.90 -18.83 15.01
C ARG A 69 -0.15 -17.81 14.15
N ASP A 70 -0.85 -17.01 13.33
CA ASP A 70 -0.22 -16.02 12.46
C ASP A 70 0.37 -14.88 13.31
N LYS A 71 -0.26 -14.52 14.44
CA LYS A 71 0.26 -13.50 15.38
C LYS A 71 1.40 -14.02 16.27
N ALA A 72 1.52 -15.32 16.41
CA ALA A 72 2.48 -15.91 17.32
C ALA A 72 3.90 -15.71 16.79
N PRO A 73 4.88 -15.43 17.66
CA PRO A 73 6.27 -15.28 17.26
C PRO A 73 6.75 -16.46 16.40
N GLN A 74 7.52 -16.16 15.35
CA GLN A 74 8.01 -17.18 14.42
C GLN A 74 9.53 -17.27 14.49
N ILE A 75 10.06 -18.46 14.21
CA ILE A 75 11.48 -18.69 14.02
C ILE A 75 11.67 -19.59 12.81
N ASP A 76 12.51 -19.15 11.89
CA ASP A 76 12.90 -19.98 10.76
C ASP A 76 14.04 -20.89 11.21
N TYR A 77 14.06 -22.10 10.66
CA TYR A 77 15.11 -23.07 10.90
C TYR A 77 15.63 -23.64 9.59
N ARG A 78 16.88 -24.10 9.64
CA ARG A 78 17.57 -24.84 8.59
C ARG A 78 18.30 -26.04 9.18
N ASP A 79 18.92 -26.87 8.34
CA ASP A 79 19.67 -28.06 8.76
C ASP A 79 18.88 -28.98 9.71
N GLN A 80 17.59 -29.20 9.42
CA GLN A 80 16.74 -30.07 10.24
C GLN A 80 17.30 -31.50 10.27
N GLN A 81 17.46 -32.02 11.48
CA GLN A 81 17.97 -33.37 11.77
C GLN A 81 16.83 -34.31 12.17
N ALA A 82 15.73 -33.77 12.70
CA ALA A 82 14.52 -34.48 13.06
C ALA A 82 13.32 -33.53 13.04
N ASN A 83 12.15 -34.06 12.69
CA ASN A 83 10.90 -33.30 12.68
C ASN A 83 10.48 -32.90 14.08
N PHE A 84 9.88 -31.71 14.19
CA PHE A 84 9.30 -31.22 15.42
C PHE A 84 7.88 -31.75 15.65
N THR A 85 7.46 -31.82 16.91
CA THR A 85 6.07 -32.16 17.26
C THR A 85 5.32 -30.93 17.73
N ILE A 86 4.19 -30.63 17.09
CA ILE A 86 3.30 -29.54 17.51
C ILE A 86 2.83 -29.77 18.96
N GLY A 87 2.90 -28.72 19.78
CA GLY A 87 2.53 -28.70 21.19
C GLY A 87 3.68 -28.94 22.16
N GLU A 88 4.86 -29.34 21.68
CA GLU A 88 6.02 -29.56 22.56
C GLU A 88 6.80 -28.27 22.85
N ARG A 89 7.63 -28.31 23.90
CA ARG A 89 8.53 -27.20 24.22
C ARG A 89 9.79 -27.30 23.38
N ILE A 90 10.14 -26.22 22.69
CA ILE A 90 11.41 -26.00 22.01
C ILE A 90 12.36 -25.19 22.91
N THR A 91 13.66 -25.47 22.80
CA THR A 91 14.73 -24.78 23.52
C THR A 91 15.87 -24.39 22.59
N GLY A 92 16.31 -23.14 22.64
CA GLY A 92 17.55 -22.68 22.03
C GLY A 92 18.74 -23.02 22.92
N GLN A 93 19.65 -23.85 22.43
CA GLN A 93 20.72 -24.43 23.25
C GLN A 93 21.77 -23.41 23.71
N GLN A 94 21.94 -22.29 22.98
CA GLN A 94 22.91 -21.25 23.32
C GLN A 94 22.27 -20.11 24.11
N SER A 95 21.05 -19.72 23.76
CA SER A 95 20.30 -18.65 24.40
C SER A 95 19.60 -19.10 25.69
N GLY A 96 19.26 -20.38 25.79
CA GLY A 96 18.35 -20.90 26.81
C GLY A 96 16.90 -20.43 26.62
N ALA A 97 16.57 -19.79 25.50
CA ALA A 97 15.21 -19.38 25.18
C ALA A 97 14.32 -20.59 25.00
N THR A 98 13.06 -20.47 25.40
CA THR A 98 12.07 -21.55 25.30
C THR A 98 10.76 -21.06 24.69
N GLY A 99 10.02 -21.95 24.05
CA GLY A 99 8.68 -21.70 23.54
C GLY A 99 7.90 -23.00 23.36
N ILE A 100 6.60 -22.92 23.07
CA ILE A 100 5.74 -24.04 22.71
C ILE A 100 5.47 -24.00 21.21
N ILE A 101 5.70 -25.10 20.50
CA ILE A 101 5.44 -25.17 19.06
C ILE A 101 3.94 -25.18 18.84
N LEU A 102 3.41 -24.18 18.13
CA LEU A 102 1.98 -24.07 17.79
C LEU A 102 1.69 -24.54 16.37
N ALA A 103 2.65 -24.37 15.47
CA ALA A 103 2.62 -24.85 14.10
C ALA A 103 4.05 -25.03 13.58
N ASP A 104 4.19 -25.92 12.60
CA ASP A 104 5.43 -26.17 11.87
C ASP A 104 5.08 -26.18 10.38
N ASP A 105 5.64 -25.23 9.64
CA ASP A 105 5.61 -25.21 8.18
C ASP A 105 6.93 -25.82 7.69
N ASP A 106 6.96 -27.15 7.64
CA ASP A 106 8.13 -27.97 7.33
C ASP A 106 8.30 -28.11 5.81
N GLN A 107 9.43 -27.62 5.30
CA GLN A 107 9.83 -27.70 3.89
C GLN A 107 11.00 -28.69 3.68
N GLY A 108 11.23 -29.60 4.64
CA GLY A 108 12.24 -30.65 4.59
C GLY A 108 13.43 -30.36 5.51
N PHE A 109 14.49 -29.75 4.98
CA PHE A 109 15.66 -29.39 5.79
C PHE A 109 15.54 -28.02 6.44
N GLU A 110 14.56 -27.24 6.02
CA GLU A 110 14.25 -25.91 6.52
C GLU A 110 12.74 -25.74 6.70
N GLY A 111 12.35 -24.68 7.40
CA GLY A 111 10.95 -24.40 7.64
C GLY A 111 10.75 -23.28 8.65
N THR A 112 9.50 -23.05 9.00
CA THR A 112 9.12 -22.01 9.98
C THR A 112 8.35 -22.62 11.14
N LEU A 113 8.87 -22.43 12.35
CA LEU A 113 8.14 -22.75 13.58
C LEU A 113 7.38 -21.53 14.08
N THR A 114 6.10 -21.72 14.35
CA THR A 114 5.29 -20.75 15.08
C THR A 114 5.30 -21.10 16.56
N LEU A 115 5.70 -20.17 17.42
CA LEU A 115 5.92 -20.39 18.85
C LEU A 115 4.95 -19.62 19.73
N GLY A 116 4.38 -20.29 20.73
CA GLY A 116 3.62 -19.72 21.82
C GLY A 116 4.40 -19.72 23.13
N GLN A 117 3.94 -18.96 24.13
CA GLN A 117 4.52 -18.94 25.48
C GLN A 117 6.04 -18.75 25.50
N VAL A 118 6.55 -17.90 24.61
CA VAL A 118 8.00 -17.71 24.46
C VAL A 118 8.58 -17.00 25.68
N THR A 119 9.70 -17.52 26.18
CA THR A 119 10.48 -16.95 27.28
C THR A 119 11.95 -16.88 26.86
N GLY A 120 12.54 -15.68 26.91
CA GLY A 120 13.89 -15.44 26.40
C GLY A 120 13.90 -15.06 24.91
N GLU A 121 15.09 -14.83 24.37
CA GLU A 121 15.29 -14.46 22.96
C GLU A 121 16.15 -15.52 22.27
N PHE A 122 15.60 -16.14 21.23
CA PHE A 122 16.35 -17.06 20.37
C PHE A 122 17.37 -16.30 19.53
N LYS A 123 18.53 -16.93 19.29
CA LYS A 123 19.63 -16.39 18.51
C LYS A 123 19.74 -17.08 17.16
N GLU A 124 19.96 -16.30 16.12
CA GLU A 124 20.32 -16.81 14.81
C GLU A 124 21.58 -17.71 14.91
N GLY A 125 21.54 -18.84 14.21
CA GLY A 125 22.62 -19.83 14.14
C GLY A 125 22.69 -20.81 15.32
N GLU A 126 21.82 -20.70 16.33
CA GLU A 126 21.85 -21.61 17.46
C GLU A 126 21.13 -22.95 17.18
N LEU A 127 21.52 -24.02 17.88
CA LEU A 127 20.80 -25.28 17.80
C LEU A 127 19.46 -25.18 18.55
N LEU A 128 18.39 -25.54 17.88
CA LEU A 128 17.05 -25.71 18.43
C LEU A 128 16.82 -27.17 18.76
N SER A 129 16.23 -27.45 19.93
CA SER A 129 15.84 -28.81 20.31
C SER A 129 14.46 -28.82 20.93
N GLY A 130 13.57 -29.67 20.41
CA GLY A 130 12.31 -29.95 21.09
C GLY A 130 12.53 -30.90 22.28
N SER A 131 11.59 -30.87 23.22
CA SER A 131 11.70 -31.61 24.47
C SER A 131 11.57 -33.12 24.28
N ASN A 132 10.88 -33.57 23.22
CA ASN A 132 10.68 -34.98 22.92
C ASN A 132 11.18 -35.35 21.51
N SER A 133 11.05 -34.43 20.55
CA SER A 133 11.48 -34.60 19.16
C SER A 133 12.08 -33.31 18.61
N GLY A 134 12.52 -33.32 17.36
CA GLY A 134 12.89 -32.11 16.66
C GLY A 134 14.29 -31.57 16.98
N ALA A 135 15.09 -31.41 15.94
CA ALA A 135 16.37 -30.72 16.03
C ALA A 135 16.65 -30.01 14.72
N ALA A 136 17.02 -28.74 14.78
CA ALA A 136 17.38 -27.92 13.63
C ALA A 136 18.25 -26.75 14.09
N THR A 137 18.87 -26.04 13.16
CA THR A 137 19.60 -24.80 13.44
C THR A 137 18.66 -23.61 13.20
N ALA A 138 18.60 -22.66 14.14
CA ALA A 138 17.87 -21.42 13.94
C ALA A 138 18.46 -20.63 12.76
N ASP A 139 17.67 -20.40 11.72
CA ASP A 139 18.05 -19.58 10.58
C ASP A 139 17.83 -18.08 10.86
N SER A 140 17.00 -17.76 11.85
CA SER A 140 16.83 -16.40 12.36
C SER A 140 16.64 -16.34 13.87
N GLY A 141 16.74 -15.13 14.43
CA GLY A 141 16.17 -14.86 15.76
C GLY A 141 14.64 -14.96 15.77
N LEU A 142 14.04 -14.77 16.95
CA LEU A 142 12.58 -14.72 17.10
C LEU A 142 12.02 -13.50 16.37
N ARG A 143 11.13 -13.73 15.41
CA ARG A 143 10.40 -12.69 14.68
C ARG A 143 9.02 -12.50 15.28
N GLU A 144 8.49 -11.28 15.17
CA GLU A 144 7.06 -11.08 15.43
C GLU A 144 6.26 -11.91 14.42
N GLY A 145 5.10 -12.41 14.85
CA GLY A 145 4.18 -13.04 13.92
C GLY A 145 3.70 -12.05 12.85
N VAL A 146 3.16 -12.61 11.77
CA VAL A 146 2.59 -11.86 10.66
C VAL A 146 1.58 -10.85 11.16
N TRP A 147 1.83 -9.57 10.86
CA TRP A 147 0.83 -8.54 11.09
C TRP A 147 -0.10 -8.46 9.89
N VAL A 148 -1.35 -8.11 10.16
CA VAL A 148 -2.37 -7.86 9.13
C VAL A 148 -3.12 -6.60 9.50
N LEU A 149 -3.41 -5.77 8.51
CA LEU A 149 -4.23 -4.58 8.60
C LEU A 149 -5.70 -4.92 8.33
N ASP A 150 -6.58 -4.34 9.10
CA ASP A 150 -8.02 -4.48 8.90
C ASP A 150 -8.45 -3.71 7.65
N PHE A 151 -9.09 -4.41 6.71
CA PHE A 151 -9.52 -3.86 5.44
C PHE A 151 -11.05 -3.87 5.34
N ALA A 152 -11.62 -2.74 4.96
CA ALA A 152 -13.04 -2.66 4.64
C ALA A 152 -13.23 -1.85 3.35
N PHE A 153 -14.20 -2.25 2.55
CA PHE A 153 -14.42 -1.65 1.23
C PHE A 153 -15.90 -1.53 0.90
N LYS A 154 -16.23 -0.62 -0.01
CA LYS A 154 -17.56 -0.58 -0.63
C LYS A 154 -17.50 -1.33 -1.96
N PRO A 155 -18.61 -1.96 -2.42
CA PRO A 155 -18.65 -2.59 -3.74
C PRO A 155 -18.16 -1.65 -4.86
N LEU A 156 -17.61 -2.24 -5.92
CA LEU A 156 -17.12 -1.50 -7.09
C LEU A 156 -18.20 -0.55 -7.65
N ARG A 157 -17.76 0.63 -8.06
CA ARG A 157 -18.62 1.67 -8.62
C ARG A 157 -17.99 2.26 -9.87
N THR A 158 -18.86 2.73 -10.75
CA THR A 158 -18.44 3.45 -11.95
C THR A 158 -18.71 4.94 -11.80
N TRP A 159 -17.90 5.75 -12.48
CA TRP A 159 -18.18 7.17 -12.63
C TRP A 159 -17.60 7.68 -13.93
N THR A 160 -18.29 8.60 -14.60
CA THR A 160 -17.75 9.22 -15.81
C THR A 160 -17.14 10.57 -15.49
N ILE A 161 -15.84 10.72 -15.76
CA ILE A 161 -15.07 11.97 -15.60
C ILE A 161 -14.52 12.44 -16.94
N ASP A 162 -14.16 13.71 -17.02
CA ASP A 162 -13.36 14.23 -18.13
C ASP A 162 -11.88 14.21 -17.73
N ILE A 163 -11.06 13.46 -18.48
CA ILE A 163 -9.64 13.30 -18.19
C ILE A 163 -8.86 14.20 -19.16
N PRO A 164 -8.02 15.13 -18.65
CA PRO A 164 -7.21 15.99 -19.51
C PRO A 164 -6.41 15.18 -20.54
N GLY A 165 -6.55 15.54 -21.83
CA GLY A 165 -5.87 14.85 -22.94
C GLY A 165 -6.49 13.51 -23.38
N LYS A 166 -7.38 12.90 -22.58
CA LYS A 166 -8.10 11.66 -22.96
C LYS A 166 -9.59 11.88 -23.21
N GLY A 167 -10.14 13.02 -22.78
CA GLY A 167 -11.56 13.35 -22.88
C GLY A 167 -12.40 12.56 -21.87
N ARG A 168 -13.70 12.48 -22.14
CA ARG A 168 -14.66 11.77 -21.30
C ARG A 168 -14.34 10.28 -21.22
N ARG A 169 -14.15 9.76 -20.00
CA ARG A 169 -13.87 8.35 -19.71
C ARG A 169 -14.67 7.90 -18.50
N THR A 170 -15.14 6.66 -18.54
CA THR A 170 -15.70 6.00 -17.37
C THR A 170 -14.56 5.36 -16.60
N ILE A 171 -14.51 5.62 -15.30
CA ILE A 171 -13.63 4.96 -14.36
C ILE A 171 -14.42 3.91 -13.58
N LEU A 172 -13.72 2.86 -13.18
CA LEU A 172 -14.15 1.90 -12.17
C LEU A 172 -13.30 2.17 -10.94
N TYR A 173 -13.90 2.25 -9.76
CA TYR A 173 -13.15 2.50 -8.53
C TYR A 173 -13.61 1.62 -7.37
N LEU A 174 -12.65 1.32 -6.49
CA LEU A 174 -12.85 0.66 -5.21
C LEU A 174 -12.54 1.66 -4.09
N TYR A 175 -13.57 2.09 -3.37
CA TYR A 175 -13.38 2.83 -2.13
C TYR A 175 -13.08 1.86 -0.99
N TYR A 176 -12.07 2.16 -0.19
CA TYR A 176 -11.70 1.35 0.96
C TYR A 176 -11.23 2.20 2.15
N ARG A 177 -11.17 1.54 3.29
CA ARG A 177 -10.45 2.02 4.47
C ARG A 177 -9.58 0.93 5.06
N VAL A 178 -8.50 1.37 5.68
CA VAL A 178 -7.52 0.51 6.34
C VAL A 178 -7.38 0.96 7.79
N ILE A 179 -7.40 0.00 8.71
CA ILE A 179 -7.19 0.24 10.13
C ILE A 179 -6.01 -0.60 10.61
N ASN A 180 -5.14 0.02 11.38
CA ASN A 180 -4.08 -0.67 12.09
C ASN A 180 -4.51 -1.00 13.52
N ARG A 181 -4.78 -2.29 13.80
CA ARG A 181 -5.03 -2.81 15.15
C ARG A 181 -3.88 -3.65 15.70
N THR A 182 -2.68 -3.53 15.14
CA THR A 182 -1.52 -4.34 15.53
C THR A 182 -0.79 -3.78 16.76
N GLY A 183 -1.21 -2.62 17.27
CA GLY A 183 -0.62 -1.96 18.45
C GLY A 183 0.72 -1.25 18.21
N LYS A 184 1.23 -1.24 16.97
CA LYS A 184 2.47 -0.55 16.57
C LYS A 184 2.26 0.13 15.22
N PRO A 185 2.92 1.26 14.92
CA PRO A 185 2.89 1.84 13.58
C PRO A 185 3.32 0.82 12.51
N ARG A 186 2.58 0.73 11.40
CA ARG A 186 2.90 -0.19 10.29
C ARG A 186 3.03 0.59 8.99
N MET A 187 4.08 0.28 8.23
CA MET A 187 4.28 0.82 6.90
C MET A 187 3.24 0.21 5.96
N PHE A 188 2.49 1.05 5.25
CA PHE A 188 1.49 0.63 4.29
C PHE A 188 1.91 1.04 2.88
N VAL A 189 2.17 0.05 2.04
CA VAL A 189 2.54 0.22 0.63
C VAL A 189 1.61 -0.66 -0.22
N PRO A 190 0.37 -0.21 -0.48
CA PRO A 190 -0.59 -1.05 -1.18
C PRO A 190 -0.26 -1.19 -2.67
N GLN A 191 -0.57 -2.35 -3.22
CA GLN A 191 -0.67 -2.56 -4.66
C GLN A 191 -2.02 -3.17 -4.98
N PHE A 192 -2.71 -2.59 -5.95
CA PHE A 192 -4.02 -3.03 -6.40
C PHE A 192 -3.93 -3.48 -7.86
N PHE A 193 -4.43 -4.68 -8.12
CA PHE A 193 -4.59 -5.21 -9.47
C PHE A 193 -6.04 -5.64 -9.69
N LEU A 194 -6.60 -5.29 -10.83
CA LEU A 194 -7.86 -5.83 -11.32
C LEU A 194 -7.53 -6.91 -12.35
N GLU A 195 -8.15 -8.06 -12.24
CA GLU A 195 -8.04 -9.17 -13.19
C GLU A 195 -9.43 -9.47 -13.78
N THR A 196 -9.48 -9.63 -15.10
CA THR A 196 -10.69 -10.09 -15.80
C THR A 196 -10.80 -11.61 -15.76
N ASP A 197 -11.97 -12.14 -16.08
CA ASP A 197 -12.21 -13.57 -16.32
C ASP A 197 -11.33 -14.19 -17.42
N GLU A 198 -10.86 -13.39 -18.38
CA GLU A 198 -9.85 -13.78 -19.38
C GLU A 198 -8.41 -13.76 -18.84
N GLY A 199 -8.19 -13.39 -17.58
CA GLY A 199 -6.88 -13.35 -16.93
C GLY A 199 -6.05 -12.09 -17.22
N LYS A 200 -6.65 -11.05 -17.83
CA LYS A 200 -5.93 -9.80 -18.11
C LYS A 200 -5.85 -8.95 -16.85
N ARG A 201 -4.63 -8.59 -16.43
CA ARG A 201 -4.35 -7.79 -15.24
C ARG A 201 -4.18 -6.30 -15.56
N TYR A 202 -4.74 -5.45 -14.71
CA TYR A 202 -4.70 -4.00 -14.77
C TYR A 202 -4.25 -3.42 -13.43
N PRO A 203 -3.12 -2.69 -13.36
CA PRO A 203 -2.71 -2.01 -12.14
C PRO A 203 -3.60 -0.78 -11.88
N ASP A 204 -3.69 -0.39 -10.62
CA ASP A 204 -4.28 0.89 -10.19
C ASP A 204 -3.62 2.08 -10.92
N VAL A 205 -4.44 3.05 -11.31
CA VAL A 205 -4.06 4.19 -12.13
C VAL A 205 -4.02 5.47 -11.28
N VAL A 206 -2.92 6.20 -11.38
CA VAL A 206 -2.78 7.52 -10.76
C VAL A 206 -3.66 8.54 -11.47
N LEU A 207 -4.85 8.82 -10.92
CA LEU A 207 -5.80 9.82 -11.43
C LEU A 207 -6.27 10.78 -10.32
N PRO A 208 -5.55 11.88 -10.04
CA PRO A 208 -5.91 12.82 -8.98
C PRO A 208 -7.33 13.40 -9.11
N GLN A 209 -7.80 13.63 -10.34
CA GLN A 209 -9.15 14.15 -10.59
C GLN A 209 -10.24 13.14 -10.18
N ALA A 210 -9.97 11.84 -10.33
CA ALA A 210 -10.88 10.78 -9.87
C ALA A 210 -10.99 10.79 -8.34
N VAL A 211 -9.88 10.99 -7.63
CA VAL A 211 -9.84 11.04 -6.17
C VAL A 211 -10.77 12.13 -5.63
N GLU A 212 -10.70 13.35 -6.20
CA GLU A 212 -11.57 14.46 -5.76
C GLU A 212 -13.06 14.20 -6.01
N VAL A 213 -13.39 13.63 -7.16
CA VAL A 213 -14.78 13.28 -7.49
C VAL A 213 -15.31 12.20 -6.56
N VAL A 214 -14.51 11.16 -6.28
CA VAL A 214 -14.87 10.09 -5.34
C VAL A 214 -14.99 10.65 -3.93
N ARG A 215 -14.10 11.55 -3.50
CA ARG A 215 -14.18 12.22 -2.18
C ARG A 215 -15.46 13.02 -2.04
N ALA A 216 -15.78 13.89 -3.01
CA ALA A 216 -17.01 14.68 -2.98
C ALA A 216 -18.27 13.81 -2.87
N ARG A 217 -18.22 12.60 -3.45
CA ARG A 217 -19.31 11.62 -3.40
C ARG A 217 -19.37 10.86 -2.07
N GLU A 218 -18.27 10.21 -1.68
CA GLU A 218 -18.21 9.27 -0.56
C GLU A 218 -18.09 9.96 0.81
N HIS A 219 -17.44 11.12 0.86
CA HIS A 219 -17.18 11.92 2.06
C HIS A 219 -18.12 13.12 2.13
N SER A 220 -19.40 12.90 1.79
CA SER A 220 -20.45 13.92 1.73
C SER A 220 -21.27 14.04 3.03
N LYS A 221 -21.03 13.19 4.03
CA LYS A 221 -21.78 13.16 5.29
C LYS A 221 -20.86 12.90 6.49
N PRO A 222 -21.20 13.41 7.69
CA PRO A 222 -20.51 13.04 8.92
C PRO A 222 -20.50 11.52 9.15
N PRO A 223 -19.44 10.94 9.75
CA PRO A 223 -18.25 11.62 10.27
C PRO A 223 -17.17 11.91 9.21
N LEU A 224 -17.36 11.48 7.97
CA LEU A 224 -16.35 11.58 6.91
C LEU A 224 -16.39 12.91 6.16
N LEU A 225 -17.29 13.83 6.51
CA LEU A 225 -17.54 15.05 5.74
C LEU A 225 -16.24 15.85 5.51
N GLY A 226 -15.81 15.91 4.25
CA GLY A 226 -14.62 16.66 3.85
C GLY A 226 -13.27 15.98 4.18
N ALA A 227 -13.27 14.83 4.85
CA ALA A 227 -12.05 14.09 5.15
C ALA A 227 -11.27 13.70 3.88
N PRO A 228 -9.94 13.56 3.93
CA PRO A 228 -9.15 13.17 2.77
C PRO A 228 -9.48 11.73 2.33
N ILE A 229 -9.45 11.50 1.02
CA ILE A 229 -9.30 10.18 0.40
C ILE A 229 -7.98 10.20 -0.35
N LEU A 230 -7.18 9.17 -0.19
CA LEU A 230 -5.86 9.07 -0.79
C LEU A 230 -5.91 8.17 -2.04
N GLY A 231 -5.25 8.59 -3.12
CA GLY A 231 -5.07 7.77 -4.32
C GLY A 231 -3.78 6.95 -4.26
N ALA A 232 -3.47 6.26 -5.35
CA ALA A 232 -2.36 5.31 -5.49
C ALA A 232 -0.98 5.80 -4.99
N VAL A 233 -0.68 7.11 -5.09
CA VAL A 233 0.62 7.67 -4.65
C VAL A 233 0.57 8.13 -3.20
N GLN A 234 -0.47 8.87 -2.81
CA GLN A 234 -0.55 9.50 -1.49
C GLN A 234 -0.89 8.51 -0.37
N ILE A 235 -1.35 7.30 -0.71
CA ILE A 235 -1.71 6.27 0.26
C ILE A 235 -0.48 5.55 0.86
N THR A 236 0.71 5.71 0.29
CA THR A 236 1.93 5.10 0.82
C THR A 236 2.42 5.89 2.04
N GLY A 237 2.54 5.22 3.20
CA GLY A 237 2.99 5.86 4.44
C GLY A 237 2.80 4.99 5.68
N MET A 238 3.14 5.54 6.85
CA MET A 238 2.93 4.88 8.14
C MET A 238 1.49 5.04 8.60
N ILE A 239 0.83 3.92 8.96
CA ILE A 239 -0.48 3.93 9.61
C ILE A 239 -0.29 3.83 11.13
N PRO A 240 -0.72 4.82 11.92
CA PRO A 240 -0.64 4.76 13.37
C PRO A 240 -1.60 3.71 13.94
N PRO A 241 -1.28 3.08 15.08
CA PRO A 241 -2.18 2.10 15.70
C PRO A 241 -3.45 2.77 16.24
N SER A 242 -4.57 2.04 16.21
CA SER A 242 -5.83 2.43 16.85
C SER A 242 -5.78 2.13 18.35
N GLU A 243 -5.39 3.11 19.14
CA GLU A 243 -5.18 2.96 20.60
C GLU A 243 -6.44 3.25 21.43
N LYS A 244 -7.35 4.08 20.91
CA LYS A 244 -8.56 4.50 21.64
C LYS A 244 -9.55 3.34 21.78
N GLU A 245 -10.20 3.25 22.93
CA GLU A 245 -11.27 2.27 23.13
C GLU A 245 -12.52 2.68 22.36
N GLY A 246 -13.17 1.73 21.67
CA GLY A 246 -14.42 1.99 20.96
C GLY A 246 -14.30 2.84 19.69
N VAL A 247 -13.10 3.30 19.33
CA VAL A 247 -12.85 4.11 18.13
C VAL A 247 -11.62 3.59 17.42
N ASP A 248 -11.67 3.50 16.09
CA ASP A 248 -10.55 3.16 15.24
C ASP A 248 -10.10 4.39 14.43
N GLU A 249 -8.79 4.48 14.20
CA GLU A 249 -8.14 5.48 13.36
C GLU A 249 -8.04 4.90 11.94
N ALA A 250 -8.94 5.32 11.05
CA ALA A 250 -9.06 4.76 9.70
C ALA A 250 -8.41 5.67 8.65
N VAL A 251 -7.50 5.10 7.85
CA VAL A 251 -7.01 5.70 6.61
C VAL A 251 -7.97 5.36 5.48
N HIS A 252 -8.34 6.36 4.67
CA HIS A 252 -9.31 6.19 3.58
C HIS A 252 -8.61 6.30 2.23
N GLY A 253 -8.85 5.34 1.35
CA GLY A 253 -8.21 5.25 0.05
C GLY A 253 -9.17 4.92 -1.08
N VAL A 254 -8.70 5.17 -2.30
CA VAL A 254 -9.40 4.77 -3.53
C VAL A 254 -8.40 4.17 -4.53
N ALA A 255 -8.75 3.00 -5.05
CA ALA A 255 -8.09 2.41 -6.21
C ALA A 255 -8.97 2.66 -7.45
N VAL A 256 -8.37 3.01 -8.58
CA VAL A 256 -9.05 3.48 -9.78
C VAL A 256 -8.49 2.78 -11.02
N TRP A 257 -9.40 2.31 -11.87
CA TRP A 257 -9.10 1.77 -13.19
C TRP A 257 -9.90 2.54 -14.25
N ILE A 258 -9.37 2.63 -15.47
CA ILE A 258 -10.15 3.11 -16.61
C ILE A 258 -10.99 1.95 -17.09
N LEU A 259 -12.32 2.12 -17.11
CA LEU A 259 -13.23 1.10 -17.62
C LEU A 259 -13.09 1.04 -19.15
N ASP A 260 -12.34 0.06 -19.64
CA ASP A 260 -12.23 -0.25 -21.05
C ASP A 260 -13.20 -1.37 -21.47
N ARG A 261 -13.14 -1.76 -22.74
CA ARG A 261 -14.03 -2.77 -23.30
C ARG A 261 -13.83 -4.15 -22.67
N ASP A 262 -12.60 -4.52 -22.35
CA ASP A 262 -12.28 -5.84 -21.84
C ASP A 262 -12.83 -5.96 -20.41
N ILE A 263 -12.63 -4.95 -19.58
CA ILE A 263 -13.21 -4.91 -18.22
C ILE A 263 -14.74 -4.87 -18.27
N ALA A 264 -15.33 -4.11 -19.20
CA ALA A 264 -16.79 -3.99 -19.30
C ALA A 264 -17.49 -5.28 -19.77
N ARG A 265 -16.82 -6.08 -20.61
CA ARG A 265 -17.37 -7.33 -21.15
C ARG A 265 -17.20 -8.54 -20.23
N SER A 266 -16.34 -8.45 -19.23
CA SER A 266 -16.11 -9.54 -18.30
C SER A 266 -17.37 -9.89 -17.49
N ASP A 267 -17.61 -11.18 -17.32
CA ASP A 267 -18.65 -11.75 -16.44
C ASP A 267 -18.18 -11.83 -14.99
N SER A 268 -16.87 -11.72 -14.78
CA SER A 268 -16.33 -11.49 -13.44
C SER A 268 -15.04 -10.71 -13.41
N LEU A 269 -14.85 -10.02 -12.28
CA LEU A 269 -13.66 -9.24 -11.97
C LEU A 269 -13.12 -9.68 -10.61
N SER A 270 -11.81 -9.83 -10.52
CA SER A 270 -11.12 -10.10 -9.26
C SER A 270 -10.18 -8.93 -8.93
N ILE A 271 -10.27 -8.41 -7.71
CA ILE A 271 -9.36 -7.37 -7.22
C ILE A 271 -8.37 -8.01 -6.26
N TYR A 272 -7.08 -7.88 -6.56
CA TYR A 272 -5.98 -8.32 -5.72
C TYR A 272 -5.41 -7.11 -4.96
N VAL A 273 -5.29 -7.23 -3.65
CA VAL A 273 -4.80 -6.20 -2.74
C VAL A 273 -3.59 -6.72 -1.97
N ARG A 274 -2.41 -6.17 -2.26
CA ARG A 274 -1.16 -6.43 -1.54
C ARG A 274 -0.86 -5.33 -0.52
N GLY A 275 0.07 -5.60 0.38
CA GLY A 275 0.54 -4.65 1.39
C GLY A 275 -0.34 -4.54 2.64
N LEU A 276 -1.34 -5.42 2.77
CA LEU A 276 -2.17 -5.53 3.98
C LEU A 276 -1.52 -6.38 5.08
N SER A 277 -0.46 -7.12 4.77
CA SER A 277 0.29 -7.95 5.71
C SER A 277 1.75 -8.09 5.27
N ASP A 278 2.63 -8.50 6.18
CA ASP A 278 4.01 -8.90 5.90
C ASP A 278 4.18 -10.41 5.64
N GLY A 279 3.09 -11.15 5.53
CA GLY A 279 3.14 -12.58 5.20
C GLY A 279 3.75 -12.82 3.82
N LEU A 280 4.79 -13.63 3.78
CA LEU A 280 5.47 -14.06 2.55
C LEU A 280 5.62 -15.58 2.54
N GLN A 281 5.64 -16.16 1.35
CA GLN A 281 5.97 -17.56 1.12
C GLN A 281 7.13 -17.61 0.13
N ILE A 282 8.23 -18.22 0.54
CA ILE A 282 9.37 -18.50 -0.32
C ILE A 282 9.21 -19.95 -0.76
N ALA A 283 9.12 -20.19 -2.06
CA ALA A 283 9.17 -21.53 -2.61
C ALA A 283 10.54 -21.75 -3.28
N ASP A 284 11.22 -22.80 -2.85
CA ASP A 284 12.48 -23.23 -3.47
C ASP A 284 12.26 -23.68 -4.92
N GLY A 285 13.26 -23.41 -5.75
CA GLY A 285 13.43 -24.09 -7.02
C GLY A 285 13.55 -25.60 -6.77
N GLY A 286 12.90 -26.41 -7.60
CA GLY A 286 12.71 -27.84 -7.35
C GLY A 286 13.99 -28.64 -7.01
N PRO A 287 13.84 -29.87 -6.48
CA PRO A 287 14.90 -30.66 -5.82
C PRO A 287 16.14 -31.01 -6.68
N ASP A 288 16.16 -30.64 -7.96
CA ASP A 288 17.21 -30.98 -8.92
C ASP A 288 18.27 -29.89 -9.10
N GLY A 289 18.21 -28.77 -8.36
CA GLY A 289 19.19 -27.69 -8.51
C GLY A 289 19.22 -27.11 -9.92
N SER A 290 18.16 -27.30 -10.70
CA SER A 290 17.87 -26.44 -11.85
C SER A 290 17.69 -25.05 -11.26
N GLY A 291 18.50 -24.08 -11.68
CA GLY A 291 18.53 -22.71 -11.15
C GLY A 291 17.26 -21.89 -11.39
N ASP A 292 16.09 -22.44 -11.05
CA ASP A 292 14.85 -21.72 -10.87
C ASP A 292 15.04 -20.81 -9.66
N GLU A 293 15.01 -19.52 -9.93
CA GLU A 293 15.11 -18.44 -8.95
C GLU A 293 14.01 -18.62 -7.89
N ALA A 294 14.38 -18.56 -6.61
CA ALA A 294 13.43 -18.68 -5.51
C ALA A 294 12.23 -17.75 -5.74
N THR A 295 11.02 -18.31 -5.79
CA THR A 295 9.83 -17.52 -6.08
C THR A 295 9.24 -17.01 -4.77
N VAL A 296 9.30 -15.69 -4.56
CA VAL A 296 8.70 -15.03 -3.40
C VAL A 296 7.27 -14.65 -3.74
N LYS A 297 6.31 -15.21 -2.99
CA LYS A 297 4.89 -14.86 -3.06
C LYS A 297 4.48 -14.06 -1.83
N TYR A 298 3.58 -13.10 -2.02
CA TYR A 298 3.08 -12.23 -0.96
C TYR A 298 1.65 -12.60 -0.60
N LYS A 299 1.36 -12.57 0.71
CA LYS A 299 0.00 -12.74 1.20
C LYS A 299 -0.87 -11.59 0.68
N THR A 300 -1.79 -11.95 -0.20
CA THR A 300 -2.58 -11.06 -1.04
C THR A 300 -4.05 -11.33 -0.80
N LEU A 301 -4.84 -10.28 -0.62
CA LEU A 301 -6.28 -10.40 -0.51
C LEU A 301 -6.90 -10.38 -1.91
N ARG A 302 -7.60 -11.45 -2.31
CA ARG A 302 -8.43 -11.48 -3.53
C ARG A 302 -9.88 -11.20 -3.18
N ILE A 303 -10.53 -10.29 -3.89
CA ILE A 303 -11.95 -9.95 -3.76
C ILE A 303 -12.63 -10.24 -5.09
N ASP A 304 -13.67 -11.07 -5.07
CA ASP A 304 -14.29 -11.59 -6.29
C ASP A 304 -15.67 -10.97 -6.54
N PHE A 305 -15.85 -10.36 -7.71
CA PHE A 305 -17.10 -9.75 -8.16
C PHE A 305 -17.67 -10.51 -9.36
N ALA A 306 -18.98 -10.76 -9.32
CA ALA A 306 -19.78 -11.10 -10.49
C ALA A 306 -20.27 -9.82 -11.17
N THR A 307 -20.13 -9.77 -12.48
CA THR A 307 -20.56 -8.70 -13.36
C THR A 307 -21.49 -9.27 -14.42
N PRO A 308 -22.48 -8.52 -14.93
CA PRO A 308 -23.41 -9.05 -15.93
C PRO A 308 -22.85 -9.07 -17.36
N GLY A 309 -21.59 -8.68 -17.58
CA GLY A 309 -20.93 -8.72 -18.90
C GLY A 309 -21.51 -7.78 -19.95
N ASP A 310 -22.08 -6.64 -19.58
CA ASP A 310 -22.69 -5.68 -20.52
C ASP A 310 -21.74 -4.53 -20.88
N GLU A 311 -21.35 -4.44 -22.16
CA GLU A 311 -20.47 -3.37 -22.65
C GLU A 311 -21.15 -2.00 -22.82
N PHE A 312 -22.49 -1.94 -22.80
CA PHE A 312 -23.25 -0.75 -23.18
C PHE A 312 -23.86 0.02 -22.01
N ASP A 313 -24.20 -0.63 -20.88
CA ASP A 313 -24.80 0.04 -19.71
C ASP A 313 -24.35 -0.59 -18.37
N VAL A 314 -23.06 -0.45 -18.04
CA VAL A 314 -22.52 -0.91 -16.74
C VAL A 314 -23.07 -0.05 -15.60
N ARG A 315 -24.01 -0.59 -14.81
CA ARG A 315 -24.59 0.11 -13.66
C ARG A 315 -23.94 -0.34 -12.36
N GLU A 316 -23.77 0.59 -11.43
CA GLU A 316 -23.19 0.30 -10.10
C GLU A 316 -23.90 -0.80 -9.30
N ARG A 317 -25.20 -1.01 -9.55
CA ARG A 317 -26.02 -2.03 -8.84
C ARG A 317 -25.75 -3.46 -9.34
N GLU A 318 -24.91 -3.61 -10.35
CA GLU A 318 -24.66 -4.88 -11.03
C GLU A 318 -23.39 -5.58 -10.57
N PHE A 319 -22.44 -4.85 -9.96
CA PHE A 319 -21.29 -5.44 -9.29
C PHE A 319 -21.73 -6.13 -8.00
N ARG A 320 -21.77 -7.46 -8.01
CA ARG A 320 -22.15 -8.26 -6.84
C ARG A 320 -20.95 -9.06 -6.37
N LEU A 321 -20.74 -9.10 -5.05
CA LEU A 321 -19.74 -9.99 -4.50
C LEU A 321 -20.12 -11.45 -4.76
N LYS A 322 -19.13 -12.27 -5.14
CA LYS A 322 -19.30 -13.73 -5.24
C LYS A 322 -19.38 -14.36 -3.84
N ALA A 323 -19.62 -15.68 -3.79
CA ALA A 323 -19.57 -16.46 -2.56
C ALA A 323 -18.54 -17.60 -2.73
N PRO A 324 -17.43 -17.63 -1.95
CA PRO A 324 -17.02 -16.62 -0.98
C PRO A 324 -16.69 -15.27 -1.66
N PRO A 325 -16.89 -14.14 -0.98
CA PRO A 325 -16.66 -12.81 -1.54
C PRO A 325 -15.19 -12.42 -1.60
N TYR A 326 -14.36 -13.05 -0.79
CA TYR A 326 -12.92 -12.79 -0.71
C TYR A 326 -12.17 -14.01 -0.17
N GLU A 327 -10.88 -14.08 -0.47
CA GLU A 327 -9.95 -15.12 -0.03
C GLU A 327 -8.54 -14.54 0.13
N TRP A 328 -7.79 -15.02 1.12
CA TRP A 328 -6.36 -14.72 1.23
C TRP A 328 -5.57 -15.76 0.44
N VAL A 329 -4.76 -15.30 -0.52
CA VAL A 329 -3.95 -16.13 -1.41
C VAL A 329 -2.48 -15.70 -1.35
N TYR A 330 -1.57 -16.56 -1.83
CA TYR A 330 -0.19 -16.18 -2.09
C TYR A 330 0.00 -15.98 -3.59
N ASP A 331 0.26 -14.74 -4.00
CA ASP A 331 0.44 -14.28 -5.39
C ASP A 331 1.72 -13.41 -5.50
#